data_AF-A0A3D4WQK3-F1
#
_entry.id   AF-A0A3D4WQK3-F1
#
_cell.length_a   1.000
_cell.length_b   1.000
_cell.length_c   1.000
_cell.angle_alpha   90.00
_cell.angle_beta   90.00
_cell.angle_gamma   90.00
#
_symmetry.space_group_name_H-M   'P 1'
#
loop_
_entity.id
_entity.type
_entity.pdbx_description
1 polymer ?
#
loop_
_entity_poly.entity_id
_entity_poly.type
_entity_poly.pdbx_seq_one_letter_code
_entity_poly.pdbx_strand_id
1 'polypeptide(L)'
;MSLGQLEVAVFLHSQISNEERWKVLAAIRSLPDASDLMHVSYEDAYAEFIQMLNGALVPVSPGDLPESFRFIVSDARDYSAIRSALRRLPGVHAVECRPMGPQS
;
A
#
# COMPACT_ATOMS: atom_id res chain seq x y z
N MET A 1 17.54 -8.61 -14.43
CA MET A 1 17.97 -8.39 -13.03
C MET A 1 16.70 -8.41 -12.18
N SER A 2 16.60 -9.29 -11.18
CA SER A 2 15.50 -9.24 -10.22
C SER A 2 15.78 -8.09 -9.24
N LEU A 3 14.78 -7.26 -8.95
CA LEU A 3 14.89 -6.16 -7.98
C LEU A 3 14.87 -6.65 -6.52
N GLY A 4 14.81 -7.98 -6.30
CA GLY A 4 14.60 -8.56 -4.97
C GLY A 4 13.14 -8.43 -4.53
N GLN A 5 12.90 -8.52 -3.22
CA GLN A 5 11.57 -8.31 -2.64
C GLN A 5 11.16 -6.83 -2.73
N LEU A 6 9.89 -6.57 -3.01
CA LEU A 6 9.32 -5.22 -2.99
C LEU A 6 8.31 -5.11 -1.86
N GLU A 7 8.40 -4.05 -1.08
CA GLU A 7 7.25 -3.59 -0.29
C GLU A 7 6.32 -2.81 -1.21
N VAL A 8 5.05 -3.17 -1.23
CA VAL A 8 4.01 -2.56 -2.07
C VAL A 8 2.97 -1.90 -1.19
N ALA A 9 2.60 -0.66 -1.51
CA ALA A 9 1.52 0.07 -0.87
C ALA A 9 0.42 0.38 -1.90
N VAL A 10 -0.80 -0.04 -1.60
CA VAL A 10 -2.02 0.26 -2.36
C VAL A 10 -2.83 1.26 -1.55
N PHE A 11 -2.77 2.53 -1.96
CA PHE A 11 -3.52 3.60 -1.33
C PHE A 11 -4.94 3.65 -1.86
N LEU A 12 -5.91 3.79 -0.97
CA LEU A 12 -7.33 3.81 -1.30
C LEU A 12 -7.84 5.24 -1.36
N HIS A 13 -8.90 5.45 -2.15
CA HIS A 13 -9.63 6.71 -2.13
C HIS A 13 -10.31 6.90 -0.77
N SER A 14 -10.36 8.14 -0.28
CA SER A 14 -10.99 8.50 1.01
C SER A 14 -12.48 8.15 1.10
N GLN A 15 -13.15 8.00 -0.05
CA GLN A 15 -14.57 7.64 -0.14
C GLN A 15 -14.79 6.20 -0.61
N ILE A 16 -13.79 5.32 -0.50
CA ILE A 16 -13.93 3.92 -0.90
C ILE A 16 -15.07 3.24 -0.13
N SER A 17 -15.93 2.52 -0.84
CA SER A 17 -16.97 1.71 -0.20
C SER A 17 -16.40 0.45 0.44
N ASN A 18 -17.14 -0.14 1.38
CA ASN A 18 -16.73 -1.41 1.98
C ASN A 18 -16.57 -2.51 0.92
N GLU A 19 -17.49 -2.59 -0.06
CA GLU A 19 -17.42 -3.59 -1.14
C GLU A 19 -16.16 -3.44 -2.00
N GLU A 20 -15.80 -2.21 -2.36
CA GLU A 20 -14.58 -1.94 -3.12
C GLU A 20 -13.33 -2.28 -2.32
N ARG A 21 -13.29 -1.91 -1.02
CA ARG A 21 -12.20 -2.30 -0.11
C ARG A 21 -12.03 -3.82 -0.06
N TRP A 22 -13.13 -4.56 0.04
CA TRP A 22 -13.11 -6.03 0.01
C TRP A 22 -12.59 -6.58 -1.31
N LYS A 23 -12.96 -5.99 -2.45
CA LYS A 23 -12.46 -6.39 -3.78
C LYS A 23 -10.95 -6.16 -3.90
N VAL A 24 -10.44 -5.03 -3.40
CA VAL A 24 -9.00 -4.75 -3.36
C VAL A 24 -8.29 -5.77 -2.49
N LEU A 25 -8.78 -6.02 -1.28
CA LEU A 25 -8.22 -7.01 -0.37
C LEU A 25 -8.19 -8.41 -0.99
N ALA A 26 -9.28 -8.84 -1.62
CA ALA A 26 -9.39 -10.13 -2.29
C ALA A 26 -8.42 -10.26 -3.47
N ALA A 27 -8.27 -9.20 -4.27
CA ALA A 27 -7.32 -9.17 -5.38
C ALA A 27 -5.87 -9.32 -4.89
N ILE A 28 -5.48 -8.61 -3.82
CA ILE A 28 -4.14 -8.71 -3.24
C ILE A 28 -3.90 -10.12 -2.68
N ARG A 29 -4.86 -10.70 -1.95
CA ARG A 29 -4.77 -12.08 -1.43
C ARG A 29 -4.70 -13.16 -2.50
N SER A 30 -5.12 -12.86 -3.72
CA SER A 30 -5.04 -13.78 -4.86
C SER A 30 -3.67 -13.76 -5.55
N LEU A 31 -2.76 -12.85 -5.14
CA LEU A 31 -1.41 -12.81 -5.66
C LEU A 31 -0.59 -13.93 -5.01
N PRO A 32 -0.03 -14.88 -5.79
CA PRO A 32 0.68 -16.03 -5.23
C PRO A 32 1.97 -15.64 -4.49
N ASP A 33 2.58 -14.51 -4.88
CA ASP A 33 3.87 -14.07 -4.34
C ASP A 33 3.74 -12.94 -3.29
N ALA A 34 2.51 -12.68 -2.83
CA ALA A 34 2.23 -11.66 -1.81
C ALA A 34 2.26 -12.25 -0.39
N SER A 35 3.06 -11.66 0.50
CA SER A 35 3.13 -11.97 1.92
C SER A 35 2.95 -10.73 2.79
N ASP A 36 2.82 -10.92 4.10
CA ASP A 36 2.83 -9.84 5.09
C ASP A 36 1.78 -8.74 4.83
N LEU A 37 0.62 -9.16 4.32
CA LEU A 37 -0.48 -8.27 4.01
C LEU A 37 -1.05 -7.65 5.29
N MET A 38 -0.94 -6.33 5.39
CA MET A 38 -1.50 -5.53 6.46
C MET A 38 -2.40 -4.43 5.92
N HIS A 39 -3.40 -4.08 6.73
CA HIS A 39 -4.27 -2.94 6.48
C HIS A 39 -3.83 -1.81 7.40
N VAL A 40 -3.47 -0.68 6.82
CA VAL A 40 -3.13 0.54 7.55
C VAL A 40 -4.32 1.48 7.45
N SER A 41 -5.03 1.60 8.57
CA SER A 41 -6.18 2.49 8.65
C SER A 41 -5.73 3.94 8.59
N TYR A 42 -6.67 4.85 8.36
CA TYR A 42 -6.44 6.27 8.43
C TYR A 42 -5.91 6.72 9.80
N GLU A 43 -6.48 6.17 10.87
CA GLU A 43 -6.11 6.51 12.25
C GLU A 43 -4.67 6.07 12.54
N ASP A 44 -4.30 4.86 12.10
CA ASP A 44 -2.95 4.33 12.25
C ASP A 44 -1.95 5.10 11.39
N ALA A 45 -2.28 5.40 10.13
CA ALA A 45 -1.44 6.19 9.23
C ALA A 45 -1.16 7.59 9.79
N TYR A 46 -2.19 8.25 10.34
CA TYR A 46 -2.05 9.55 10.99
C TYR A 46 -1.22 9.45 12.27
N ALA A 47 -1.43 8.44 13.10
CA ALA A 47 -0.67 8.23 14.34
C ALA A 47 0.82 8.01 14.05
N GLU A 48 1.17 7.13 13.10
CA GLU A 48 2.56 6.90 12.66
C GLU A 48 3.18 8.18 12.10
N PHE A 49 2.43 8.89 11.25
CA PHE A 49 2.91 10.12 10.64
C PHE A 49 3.24 11.19 11.69
N ILE A 50 2.36 11.40 12.68
CA ILE A 50 2.60 12.34 13.78
C ILE A 50 3.83 11.94 14.60
N GLN A 51 4.05 10.64 14.84
CA GLN A 51 5.26 10.17 15.51
C GLN A 51 6.52 10.47 14.70
N MET A 52 6.50 10.26 13.37
CA MET A 52 7.63 10.57 12.48
C MET A 52 8.00 12.05 12.46
N LEU A 53 7.03 12.94 12.66
CA LEU A 53 7.27 14.38 12.63
C LEU A 53 8.02 14.89 13.86
N ASN A 54 8.05 14.15 14.97
CA ASN A 54 8.76 14.51 16.20
C ASN A 54 8.54 15.99 16.62
N GLY A 55 7.30 16.48 16.51
CA GLY A 55 6.92 17.86 16.83
C GLY A 55 7.07 18.89 15.70
N ALA A 56 7.50 18.50 14.51
CA ALA A 56 7.51 19.37 13.33
C ALA A 56 6.08 19.65 12.85
N LEU A 57 5.72 20.93 12.73
CA LEU A 57 4.48 21.36 12.08
C LEU A 57 4.65 21.26 10.57
N VAL A 58 4.02 20.26 9.96
CA VAL A 58 3.87 20.18 8.50
C VAL A 58 2.40 20.38 8.13
N PRO A 59 2.12 21.06 7.00
CA PRO A 59 0.76 21.26 6.50
C PRO A 59 0.30 19.99 5.79
N VAL A 60 0.17 18.90 6.53
CA VAL A 60 -0.41 17.65 6.03
C VAL A 60 -1.78 17.52 6.67
N SER A 61 -2.80 17.56 5.84
CA SER A 61 -4.16 17.30 6.27
C SER A 61 -4.31 15.80 6.47
N PRO A 62 -5.15 15.36 7.41
CA PRO A 62 -5.47 13.95 7.56
C PRO A 62 -5.89 13.28 6.23
N GLY A 63 -6.58 13.99 5.32
CA GLY A 63 -6.90 13.51 3.96
C GLY A 63 -5.72 13.24 3.02
N ASP A 64 -4.52 13.68 3.38
CA ASP A 64 -3.27 13.42 2.64
C ASP A 64 -2.61 12.08 3.06
N LEU A 65 -3.15 11.41 4.08
CA LEU A 65 -2.73 10.09 4.56
C LEU A 65 -3.82 9.04 4.27
N PRO A 66 -3.98 8.64 3.00
CA PRO A 66 -5.00 7.67 2.64
C PRO A 66 -4.77 6.31 3.32
N GLU A 67 -5.88 5.66 3.67
CA GLU A 67 -5.93 4.24 4.03
C GLU A 67 -5.15 3.42 3.00
N SER A 68 -4.41 2.41 3.43
CA SER A 68 -3.63 1.58 2.52
C SER A 68 -3.59 0.11 2.89
N PHE A 69 -3.43 -0.73 1.88
CA PHE A 69 -2.94 -2.10 2.07
C PHE A 69 -1.45 -2.16 1.75
N ARG A 70 -0.68 -2.73 2.66
CA ARG A 70 0.76 -2.96 2.48
C ARG A 70 1.07 -4.44 2.49
N PHE A 71 1.98 -4.87 1.63
CA PHE A 71 2.38 -6.27 1.51
C PHE A 71 3.74 -6.39 0.83
N ILE A 72 4.38 -7.55 0.97
CA ILE A 72 5.64 -7.87 0.31
C ILE A 72 5.36 -8.70 -0.93
N VAL A 73 5.98 -8.34 -2.05
CA VAL A 73 6.04 -9.16 -3.26
C VAL A 73 7.42 -9.77 -3.36
N SER A 74 7.48 -11.11 -3.33
CA SER A 74 8.75 -11.83 -3.31
C SER A 74 9.52 -11.76 -4.64
N ASP A 75 8.81 -11.53 -5.74
CA ASP A 75 9.37 -11.45 -7.07
C ASP A 75 8.89 -10.24 -7.86
N ALA A 76 9.80 -9.27 -8.02
CA ALA A 76 9.52 -8.04 -8.73
C ALA A 76 9.34 -8.19 -10.25
N ARG A 77 9.62 -9.36 -10.84
CA ARG A 77 9.57 -9.57 -12.30
C ARG A 77 8.22 -9.20 -12.89
N ASP A 78 7.14 -9.52 -12.19
CA ASP A 78 5.76 -9.26 -12.64
C ASP A 78 5.11 -8.04 -11.97
N TYR A 79 5.88 -7.24 -11.21
CA TYR A 79 5.34 -6.11 -10.47
C TYR A 79 4.62 -5.10 -11.38
N SER A 80 5.12 -4.86 -12.59
CA SER A 80 4.45 -3.96 -13.55
C SER A 80 3.03 -4.42 -13.91
N ALA A 81 2.84 -5.73 -14.07
CA ALA A 81 1.53 -6.33 -14.35
C ALA A 81 0.62 -6.25 -13.11
N ILE A 82 1.15 -6.61 -11.93
CA ILE A 82 0.44 -6.52 -10.64
C ILE A 82 -0.03 -5.08 -10.40
N ARG A 83 0.87 -4.11 -10.50
CA ARG A 83 0.58 -2.67 -10.36
C ARG A 83 -0.50 -2.23 -11.33
N SER A 84 -0.41 -2.65 -12.59
CA SER A 84 -1.40 -2.28 -13.61
C SER A 84 -2.76 -2.91 -13.36
N ALA A 85 -2.83 -4.11 -12.78
CA ALA A 85 -4.09 -4.76 -12.41
C ALA A 85 -4.73 -4.07 -11.19
N LEU A 86 -3.95 -3.84 -10.13
CA LEU A 86 -4.43 -3.21 -8.90
C LEU A 86 -4.89 -1.77 -9.13
N ARG A 87 -4.17 -0.96 -9.92
CA ARG A 87 -4.58 0.41 -10.25
C ARG A 87 -5.90 0.53 -11.00
N ARG A 88 -6.38 -0.56 -11.61
CA ARG A 88 -7.66 -0.59 -12.32
C ARG A 88 -8.83 -0.97 -11.43
N LEU A 89 -8.58 -1.38 -10.17
CA LEU A 89 -9.65 -1.70 -9.24
C LEU A 89 -10.35 -0.42 -8.77
N PRO A 90 -11.69 -0.40 -8.73
CA PRO A 90 -12.43 0.69 -8.11
C PRO A 90 -11.97 0.94 -6.67
N GLY A 91 -11.87 2.21 -6.29
CA GLY A 91 -11.42 2.60 -4.96
C GLY A 91 -9.91 2.70 -4.78
N VAL A 92 -9.08 2.25 -5.73
CA VAL A 92 -7.61 2.41 -5.66
C VAL A 92 -7.19 3.78 -6.17
N HIS A 93 -6.53 4.55 -5.31
CA HIS A 93 -5.97 5.86 -5.64
C HIS A 93 -4.58 5.75 -6.27
N ALA A 94 -3.68 5.01 -5.63
CA ALA A 94 -2.29 4.85 -6.07
C ALA A 94 -1.73 3.49 -5.69
N VAL A 95 -0.73 3.04 -6.46
CA VAL A 95 0.04 1.84 -6.17
C VAL A 95 1.50 2.17 -6.34
N GLU A 96 2.19 2.14 -5.20
CA GLU A 96 3.60 2.47 -5.04
C GLU A 96 4.38 1.21 -4.61
N CYS A 97 5.67 1.19 -4.88
CA CYS A 97 6.56 0.17 -4.34
C CYS A 97 7.90 0.76 -3.94
N ARG A 98 8.56 0.09 -3.00
CA ARG A 98 9.95 0.33 -2.64
C ARG A 98 10.70 -1.00 -2.61
N PRO A 99 11.93 -1.06 -3.17
CA PRO A 99 12.80 -2.21 -2.96
C PRO A 99 13.09 -2.41 -1.47
N MET A 100 12.91 -3.64 -0.98
CA MET A 100 13.43 -3.99 0.32
C MET A 100 14.94 -4.08 0.22
N GLY A 101 15.65 -3.29 1.04
CA GLY A 101 17.10 -3.40 1.15
C GLY A 101 17.51 -4.81 1.59
N PRO A 102 18.80 -5.18 1.44
CA PRO A 102 19.26 -6.46 1.96
C PRO A 102 18.94 -6.54 3.46
N GLN A 103 18.20 -7.57 3.86
CA GLN A 103 18.02 -7.87 5.28
C GLN A 103 19.41 -8.15 5.85
N SER A 104 19.83 -7.31 6.80
CA SER A 104 21.15 -7.38 7.45
C SER A 104 21.21 -8.54 8.43
#